data_AF-A0AAP5H7D4-F1
#
_entry.id   AF-A0AAP5H7D4-F1
#
_cell.length_a   1.000
_cell.length_b   1.000
_cell.length_c   1.000
_cell.angle_alpha   90.00
_cell.angle_beta   90.00
_cell.angle_gamma   90.00
#
_symmetry.space_group_name_H-M   'P 1'
#
loop_
_entity.id
_entity.type
_entity.pdbx_description
1 polymer ?
#
loop_
_entity_poly.entity_id
_entity_poly.type
_entity_poly.pdbx_seq_one_letter_code
_entity_poly.pdbx_strand_id
1 'polypeptide(L)'
;MDARDHLNNQVIEIIEELANKQKTRLMKKQQQNEHPNIQASADMKVVPIRPDLNVKDSTVSKIESTTTKEDTQSLKSLLAARHNLASLKERLNQNPDKNRNELEKLIKVESKLNTSIVKAQRKEITLAIENLKREPRRFALKLADTKNKIELLKTKLENNPRLYKMHYEKLAKLEKFIDKRIDNAQSKSLRSAINNIQKNPEKYRQEIDRYDQMEKTLKEGLNQNKQNSLQKENDISKSHKQEKARNDLELSR
;
A
#
# COMPACT_ATOMS: atom_id res chain seq x y z
N MET A 1 -37.45 32.47 32.45
CA MET A 1 -36.61 31.54 31.66
C MET A 1 -36.54 32.08 30.25
N ASP A 2 -35.34 32.31 29.74
CA ASP A 2 -35.11 32.95 28.44
C ASP A 2 -35.18 31.95 27.27
N ALA A 3 -35.52 32.42 26.07
CA ALA A 3 -35.57 31.60 24.84
C ALA A 3 -34.22 30.90 24.51
N ARG A 4 -33.10 31.43 25.03
CA ARG A 4 -31.77 30.81 24.93
C ARG A 4 -31.63 29.55 25.79
N ASP A 5 -32.24 29.54 26.97
CA ASP A 5 -32.21 28.39 27.88
C ASP A 5 -33.03 27.24 27.32
N HIS A 6 -34.18 27.54 26.69
CA HIS A 6 -34.98 26.53 25.98
C HIS A 6 -34.24 25.90 24.80
N LEU A 7 -33.50 26.69 24.02
CA LEU A 7 -32.74 26.16 22.88
C LEU A 7 -31.56 25.29 23.35
N ASN A 8 -30.86 25.71 24.40
CA ASN A 8 -29.78 24.91 25.00
C ASN A 8 -30.30 23.60 25.59
N ASN A 9 -31.44 23.63 26.29
CA ASN A 9 -32.06 22.43 26.85
C ASN A 9 -32.51 21.46 25.74
N GLN A 10 -33.09 21.96 24.64
CA GLN A 10 -33.44 21.14 23.48
C GLN A 10 -32.20 20.52 22.82
N VAL A 11 -31.09 21.25 22.71
CA VAL A 11 -29.85 20.71 22.15
C VAL A 11 -29.26 19.62 23.04
N ILE A 12 -29.29 19.80 24.37
CA ILE A 12 -28.83 18.81 25.34
C ILE A 12 -29.68 17.54 25.26
N GLU A 13 -31.01 17.68 25.23
CA GLU A 13 -31.95 16.56 25.13
C GLU A 13 -31.76 15.75 23.83
N ILE A 14 -31.51 16.42 22.70
CA ILE A 14 -31.19 15.78 21.43
C ILE A 14 -29.86 15.03 21.48
N ILE A 15 -28.84 15.59 22.14
CA ILE A 15 -27.52 14.95 22.29
C ILE A 15 -27.65 13.68 23.14
N GLU A 16 -28.41 13.73 24.23
CA GLU A 16 -28.66 12.56 25.09
C GLU A 16 -29.48 11.49 24.36
N GLU A 17 -30.51 11.86 23.60
CA GLU A 17 -31.29 10.93 22.79
C GLU A 17 -30.42 10.23 21.72
N LEU A 18 -29.51 10.97 21.07
CA LEU A 18 -28.57 10.42 20.08
C LEU A 18 -27.53 9.50 20.72
N ALA A 19 -26.99 9.85 21.89
CA ALA A 19 -26.08 9.01 22.64
C ALA A 19 -26.74 7.68 23.06
N ASN A 20 -28.00 7.75 23.53
CA ASN A 20 -28.79 6.57 23.89
C ASN A 20 -29.13 5.69 22.68
N LYS A 21 -29.45 6.29 21.52
CA LYS A 21 -29.64 5.57 20.24
C LYS A 21 -28.36 4.91 19.73
N GLN A 22 -27.20 5.52 19.97
CA GLN A 22 -25.91 4.93 19.62
C GLN A 22 -25.56 3.74 20.53
N LYS A 23 -25.79 3.88 21.85
CA LYS A 23 -25.58 2.81 22.83
C LYS A 23 -26.47 1.60 22.57
N THR A 24 -27.75 1.82 22.25
CA THR A 24 -28.69 0.74 21.87
C THR A 24 -28.34 0.09 20.53
N ARG A 25 -27.83 0.83 19.55
CA ARG A 25 -27.32 0.25 18.28
C ARG A 25 -26.07 -0.60 18.48
N LEU A 26 -25.16 -0.20 19.36
CA LEU A 26 -23.96 -0.98 19.70
C LEU A 26 -24.32 -2.26 20.45
N MET A 27 -25.26 -2.20 21.40
CA MET A 27 -25.79 -3.37 22.12
C MET A 27 -26.48 -4.37 21.18
N LYS A 28 -27.30 -3.90 20.22
CA LYS A 28 -27.92 -4.78 19.21
C LYS A 28 -26.90 -5.45 18.28
N LYS A 29 -25.79 -4.77 17.96
CA LYS A 29 -24.69 -5.36 17.17
C LYS A 29 -23.90 -6.42 17.96
N GLN A 30 -23.85 -6.33 19.29
CA GLN A 30 -23.23 -7.37 20.12
C GLN A 30 -24.12 -8.61 20.24
N GLN A 31 -25.44 -8.44 20.36
CA GLN A 31 -26.38 -9.57 20.44
C GLN A 31 -26.55 -10.34 19.11
N GLN A 32 -26.30 -9.71 17.95
CA GLN A 32 -26.33 -10.41 16.65
C GLN A 32 -25.09 -11.26 16.36
N ASN A 33 -24.03 -11.18 17.17
CA ASN A 33 -22.80 -11.96 16.98
C ASN A 33 -22.78 -13.31 17.73
N GLU A 34 -23.83 -13.68 18.47
CA GLU A 34 -23.83 -14.90 19.30
C GLU A 34 -24.67 -16.09 18.76
N HIS A 35 -25.37 -15.96 17.63
CA HIS A 35 -26.08 -17.10 17.03
C HIS A 35 -25.92 -17.16 15.50
N PRO A 36 -25.20 -18.16 14.96
CA PRO A 36 -25.21 -18.44 13.54
C PRO A 36 -25.94 -19.76 13.28
N ASN A 37 -27.26 -19.73 13.04
CA ASN A 37 -27.86 -20.68 12.08
C ASN A 37 -29.34 -20.37 11.74
N ILE A 38 -29.71 -20.77 10.52
CA ILE A 38 -31.05 -21.09 9.98
C ILE A 38 -31.65 -20.11 8.95
N GLN A 39 -31.53 -20.58 7.70
CA GLN A 39 -32.46 -20.61 6.57
C GLN A 39 -32.81 -19.35 5.76
N ALA A 40 -32.56 -19.54 4.47
CA ALA A 40 -33.09 -18.79 3.35
C ALA A 40 -34.62 -18.85 3.29
N SER A 41 -35.22 -17.72 2.93
CA SER A 41 -36.52 -17.69 2.27
C SER A 41 -36.56 -16.52 1.30
N ALA A 42 -37.02 -16.84 0.10
CA ALA A 42 -37.16 -16.02 -1.08
C ALA A 42 -38.21 -14.91 -0.91
N ASP A 43 -38.37 -14.11 -1.97
CA ASP A 43 -39.37 -13.05 -2.20
C ASP A 43 -39.06 -11.64 -1.68
N MET A 44 -38.21 -10.93 -2.43
CA MET A 44 -38.41 -9.51 -2.69
C MET A 44 -38.28 -9.26 -4.20
N LYS A 45 -39.42 -9.22 -4.90
CA LYS A 45 -39.52 -8.76 -6.29
C LYS A 45 -39.06 -7.30 -6.37
N VAL A 46 -37.99 -7.04 -7.12
CA VAL A 46 -37.55 -5.69 -7.48
C VAL A 46 -38.42 -5.19 -8.64
N VAL A 47 -39.30 -4.23 -8.37
CA VAL A 47 -40.05 -3.52 -9.41
C VAL A 47 -39.22 -2.31 -9.87
N PRO A 48 -38.91 -2.16 -11.16
CA PRO A 48 -38.28 -0.95 -11.69
C PRO A 48 -39.26 0.23 -11.66
N ILE A 49 -38.94 1.28 -10.91
CA ILE A 49 -39.68 2.55 -10.95
C ILE A 49 -39.33 3.26 -12.26
N ARG A 50 -40.30 3.37 -13.18
CA ARG A 50 -40.23 4.32 -14.30
C ARG A 50 -40.59 5.73 -13.79
N PRO A 51 -39.92 6.79 -14.26
CA PRO A 51 -40.32 8.15 -13.94
C PRO A 51 -41.52 8.56 -14.82
N ASP A 52 -42.67 8.84 -14.19
CA ASP A 52 -43.83 9.38 -14.89
C ASP A 52 -43.58 10.84 -15.30
N LEU A 53 -43.62 11.06 -16.61
CA LEU A 53 -43.69 12.37 -17.26
C LEU A 53 -45.17 12.78 -17.38
N ASN A 54 -45.66 13.60 -16.44
CA ASN A 54 -46.65 14.69 -16.65
C ASN A 54 -47.43 14.95 -15.35
N VAL A 55 -47.10 16.04 -14.66
CA VAL A 55 -48.11 16.86 -13.99
C VAL A 55 -47.74 18.32 -14.24
N LYS A 56 -48.46 18.93 -15.17
CA LYS A 56 -48.57 20.39 -15.31
C LYS A 56 -49.41 20.94 -14.16
N ASP A 57 -49.16 22.21 -13.87
CA ASP A 57 -49.98 23.13 -13.08
C ASP A 57 -49.81 23.09 -11.55
N SER A 58 -48.91 23.94 -11.07
CA SER A 58 -49.11 24.69 -9.82
C SER A 58 -48.14 25.88 -9.76
N THR A 59 -48.63 27.01 -10.26
CA THR A 59 -48.38 28.38 -9.76
C THR A 59 -46.96 28.70 -9.25
N VAL A 60 -46.13 29.18 -10.18
CA VAL A 60 -44.93 29.96 -9.88
C VAL A 60 -45.37 31.28 -9.25
N SER A 61 -45.25 31.39 -7.92
CA SER A 61 -45.20 32.69 -7.25
C SER A 61 -43.92 33.39 -7.68
N LYS A 62 -44.10 34.39 -8.56
CA LYS A 62 -43.10 35.35 -9.01
C LYS A 62 -42.47 36.02 -7.78
N ILE A 63 -41.30 35.55 -7.36
CA ILE A 63 -40.39 36.36 -6.55
C ILE A 63 -39.55 37.13 -7.55
N GLU A 64 -39.87 38.42 -7.68
CA GLU A 64 -39.05 39.39 -8.37
C GLU A 64 -37.70 39.48 -7.67
N SER A 65 -36.72 38.70 -8.14
CA SER A 65 -35.32 38.96 -7.87
C SER A 65 -34.90 40.15 -8.74
N THR A 66 -34.89 41.33 -8.13
CA THR A 66 -34.13 42.46 -8.62
C THR A 66 -32.68 42.02 -8.82
N THR A 67 -32.31 41.80 -10.09
CA THR A 67 -30.94 41.49 -10.50
C THR A 67 -30.09 42.76 -10.39
N THR A 68 -29.73 43.14 -9.17
CA THR A 68 -28.47 43.84 -8.96
C THR A 68 -27.37 42.81 -9.16
N LYS A 69 -26.47 43.08 -10.11
CA LYS A 69 -25.28 42.29 -10.40
C LYS A 69 -24.39 42.19 -9.15
N GLU A 70 -24.71 41.30 -8.22
CA GLU A 70 -23.77 40.89 -7.18
C GLU A 70 -22.86 39.83 -7.78
N ASP A 71 -21.59 40.19 -8.00
CA ASP A 71 -20.51 39.26 -8.30
C ASP A 71 -20.39 38.23 -7.17
N THR A 72 -21.16 37.14 -7.23
CA THR A 72 -21.08 36.05 -6.26
C THR A 72 -19.92 35.13 -6.60
N GLN A 73 -18.68 35.62 -6.48
CA GLN A 73 -17.54 34.71 -6.38
C GLN A 73 -17.71 33.89 -5.09
N SER A 74 -17.80 32.58 -5.21
CA SER A 74 -17.88 31.65 -4.07
C SER A 74 -16.67 31.84 -3.15
N LEU A 75 -16.83 31.69 -1.83
CA LEU A 75 -15.70 31.79 -0.90
C LEU A 75 -14.57 30.82 -1.31
N LYS A 76 -14.94 29.65 -1.82
CA LYS A 76 -14.00 28.65 -2.36
C LYS A 76 -13.15 29.22 -3.50
N SER A 77 -13.74 29.95 -4.45
CA SER A 77 -12.99 30.58 -5.55
C SER A 77 -12.11 31.73 -5.08
N LEU A 78 -12.55 32.52 -4.10
CA LEU A 78 -11.77 33.61 -3.52
C LEU A 78 -10.55 33.09 -2.75
N LEU A 79 -10.71 31.99 -2.00
CA LEU A 79 -9.61 31.32 -1.31
C LEU A 79 -8.60 30.70 -2.28
N ALA A 80 -9.07 30.09 -3.38
CA ALA A 80 -8.20 29.59 -4.43
C ALA A 80 -7.41 30.74 -5.12
N ALA A 81 -8.07 31.86 -5.41
CA ALA A 81 -7.41 33.05 -5.94
C ALA A 81 -6.35 33.60 -4.98
N ARG A 82 -6.58 33.56 -3.66
CA ARG A 82 -5.60 33.97 -2.65
C ARG A 82 -4.39 33.05 -2.64
N HIS A 83 -4.60 31.74 -2.75
CA HIS A 83 -3.51 30.77 -2.86
C HIS A 83 -2.65 31.03 -4.10
N ASN A 84 -3.29 31.25 -5.26
CA ASN A 84 -2.57 31.56 -6.51
C ASN A 84 -1.82 32.90 -6.44
N LEU A 85 -2.40 33.91 -5.77
CA LEU A 85 -1.75 35.20 -5.54
C LEU A 85 -0.52 35.04 -4.65
N ALA A 86 -0.57 34.20 -3.61
CA ALA A 86 0.58 33.90 -2.77
C ALA A 86 1.72 33.24 -3.56
N SER A 87 1.41 32.26 -4.41
CA SER A 87 2.41 31.64 -5.30
C SER A 87 2.98 32.63 -6.32
N LEU A 88 2.17 33.57 -6.83
CA LEU A 88 2.65 34.62 -7.75
C LEU A 88 3.55 35.63 -7.03
N LYS A 89 3.21 36.01 -5.80
CA LYS A 89 4.02 36.87 -4.93
C LYS A 89 5.41 36.30 -4.71
N GLU A 90 5.46 34.99 -4.41
CA GLU A 90 6.72 34.27 -4.18
C GLU A 90 7.61 34.26 -5.43
N ARG A 91 7.03 34.08 -6.62
CA ARG A 91 7.77 34.16 -7.89
C ARG A 91 8.26 35.56 -8.22
N LEU A 92 7.42 36.58 -8.03
CA LEU A 92 7.78 37.96 -8.35
C LEU A 92 8.84 38.52 -7.40
N ASN A 93 8.85 38.07 -6.14
CA ASN A 93 9.86 38.41 -5.14
C ASN A 93 11.25 37.85 -5.45
N GLN A 94 11.41 36.94 -6.42
CA GLN A 94 12.73 36.45 -6.83
C GLN A 94 13.55 37.53 -7.55
N ASN A 95 12.91 38.52 -8.18
CA ASN A 95 13.56 39.64 -8.86
C ASN A 95 12.80 40.95 -8.58
N PRO A 96 12.94 41.55 -7.39
CA PRO A 96 12.11 42.66 -6.95
C PRO A 96 12.32 43.95 -7.78
N ASP A 97 13.55 44.20 -8.25
CA ASP A 97 13.88 45.43 -8.99
C ASP A 97 13.23 45.47 -10.38
N LYS A 98 13.14 44.33 -11.06
CA LYS A 98 12.48 44.20 -12.36
C LYS A 98 10.95 44.18 -12.25
N ASN A 99 10.44 43.65 -11.13
CA ASN A 99 9.01 43.39 -10.94
C ASN A 99 8.31 44.40 -10.02
N ARG A 100 8.95 45.53 -9.69
CA ARG A 100 8.45 46.53 -8.73
C ARG A 100 7.01 46.99 -9.03
N ASN A 101 6.72 47.30 -10.29
CA ASN A 101 5.38 47.72 -10.72
C ASN A 101 4.34 46.61 -10.60
N GLU A 102 4.74 45.35 -10.78
CA GLU A 102 3.87 44.18 -10.67
C GLU A 102 3.59 43.84 -9.21
N LEU A 103 4.59 43.96 -8.34
CA LEU A 103 4.45 43.82 -6.88
C LEU A 103 3.51 44.89 -6.29
N GLU A 104 3.60 46.15 -6.72
CA GLU A 104 2.67 47.21 -6.29
C GLU A 104 1.23 46.93 -6.75
N LYS A 105 1.04 46.43 -7.98
CA LYS A 105 -0.28 46.00 -8.46
C LYS A 105 -0.80 44.80 -7.66
N LEU A 106 0.08 43.86 -7.33
CA LEU A 106 -0.26 42.67 -6.55
C LEU A 106 -0.78 43.04 -5.15
N ILE A 107 -0.16 44.00 -4.46
CA ILE A 107 -0.60 44.51 -3.15
C ILE A 107 -2.02 45.10 -3.23
N LYS A 108 -2.32 45.87 -4.29
CA LYS A 108 -3.66 46.44 -4.52
C LYS A 108 -4.72 45.37 -4.83
N VAL A 109 -4.33 44.29 -5.50
CA VAL A 109 -5.23 43.14 -5.75
C VAL A 109 -5.43 42.31 -4.49
N GLU A 110 -4.38 42.09 -3.69
CA GLU A 110 -4.40 41.36 -2.42
C GLU A 110 -5.36 42.03 -1.41
N SER A 111 -5.34 43.36 -1.30
CA SER A 111 -6.24 44.11 -0.41
C SER A 111 -7.72 43.99 -0.82
N LYS A 112 -8.01 44.09 -2.13
CA LYS A 112 -9.37 43.91 -2.68
C LYS A 112 -9.86 42.47 -2.51
N LEU A 113 -8.98 41.50 -2.74
CA LEU A 113 -9.28 40.08 -2.58
C LEU A 113 -9.58 39.74 -1.12
N ASN A 114 -8.76 40.22 -0.19
CA ASN A 114 -8.98 40.02 1.25
C ASN A 114 -10.30 40.65 1.71
N THR A 115 -10.63 41.85 1.24
CA THR A 115 -11.91 42.50 1.54
C THR A 115 -13.09 41.65 1.03
N SER A 116 -12.96 41.07 -0.16
CA SER A 116 -13.98 40.21 -0.77
C SER A 116 -14.11 38.87 -0.03
N ILE A 117 -13.00 38.28 0.40
CA ILE A 117 -12.97 37.07 1.26
C ILE A 117 -13.71 37.33 2.57
N VAL A 118 -13.41 38.43 3.26
CA VAL A 118 -14.06 38.75 4.55
C VAL A 118 -15.56 38.94 4.37
N LYS A 119 -15.99 39.62 3.29
CA LYS A 119 -17.43 39.77 2.98
C LYS A 119 -18.10 38.43 2.68
N ALA A 120 -17.47 37.59 1.86
CA ALA A 120 -17.98 36.25 1.52
C ALA A 120 -18.04 35.34 2.76
N GLN A 121 -17.02 35.38 3.63
CA GLN A 121 -17.00 34.65 4.90
C GLN A 121 -18.16 35.07 5.79
N ARG A 122 -18.39 36.37 5.97
CA ARG A 122 -19.52 36.87 6.77
C ARG A 122 -20.86 36.40 6.20
N LYS A 123 -21.04 36.47 4.88
CA LYS A 123 -22.27 35.99 4.20
C LYS A 123 -22.48 34.48 4.40
N GLU A 124 -21.44 33.67 4.22
CA GLU A 124 -21.53 32.21 4.44
C GLU A 124 -21.76 31.84 5.91
N ILE A 125 -21.12 32.54 6.86
CA ILE A 125 -21.34 32.33 8.29
C ILE A 125 -22.79 32.66 8.66
N THR A 126 -23.32 33.79 8.19
CA THR A 126 -24.73 34.16 8.44
C THR A 126 -25.68 33.09 7.88
N LEU A 127 -25.48 32.67 6.62
CA LEU A 127 -26.28 31.61 6.00
C LEU A 127 -26.15 30.28 6.75
N ALA A 128 -24.96 29.93 7.21
CA ALA A 128 -24.75 28.71 8.00
C ALA A 128 -25.47 28.79 9.36
N ILE A 129 -25.44 29.94 10.02
CA ILE A 129 -26.17 30.18 11.27
C ILE A 129 -27.68 30.12 11.05
N GLU A 130 -28.21 30.74 10.00
CA GLU A 130 -29.63 30.69 9.66
C GLU A 130 -30.08 29.26 9.34
N ASN A 131 -29.29 28.53 8.55
CA ASN A 131 -29.57 27.13 8.24
C ASN A 131 -29.50 26.22 9.48
N LEU A 132 -28.55 26.47 10.38
CA LEU A 132 -28.42 25.74 11.65
C LEU A 132 -29.60 26.04 12.59
N LYS A 133 -30.05 27.30 12.66
CA LYS A 133 -31.23 27.70 13.42
C LYS A 133 -32.51 27.07 12.85
N ARG A 134 -32.61 26.93 11.53
CA ARG A 134 -33.76 26.34 10.85
C ARG A 134 -33.88 24.83 11.06
N GLU A 135 -32.77 24.09 11.02
CA GLU A 135 -32.76 22.63 11.15
C GLU A 135 -31.64 22.10 12.06
N PRO A 136 -31.63 22.43 13.36
CA PRO A 136 -30.52 22.09 14.26
C PRO A 136 -30.29 20.58 14.38
N ARG A 137 -31.37 19.79 14.45
CA ARG A 137 -31.31 18.32 14.56
C ARG A 137 -30.65 17.66 13.36
N ARG A 138 -30.92 18.15 12.15
CA ARG A 138 -30.36 17.58 10.91
C ARG A 138 -28.87 17.86 10.78
N PHE A 139 -28.44 19.07 11.13
CA PHE A 139 -27.02 19.43 11.11
C PHE A 139 -26.24 18.70 12.22
N ALA A 140 -26.81 18.55 13.42
CA ALA A 140 -26.24 17.74 14.48
C ALA A 140 -26.06 16.27 14.06
N LEU A 141 -27.08 15.68 13.42
CA LEU A 141 -27.00 14.31 12.87
C LEU A 141 -25.90 14.19 11.80
N LYS A 142 -25.87 15.14 10.85
CA LYS A 142 -24.84 15.18 9.80
C LYS A 142 -23.43 15.29 10.38
N LEU A 143 -23.25 16.09 11.44
CA LEU A 143 -21.99 16.22 12.15
C LEU A 143 -21.59 14.90 12.82
N ALA A 144 -22.51 14.25 13.53
CA ALA A 144 -22.29 12.94 14.12
C ALA A 144 -21.90 11.88 13.07
N ASP A 145 -22.56 11.87 11.91
CA ASP A 145 -22.22 10.98 10.81
C ASP A 145 -20.82 11.24 10.25
N THR A 146 -20.43 12.51 10.08
CA THR A 146 -19.07 12.85 9.65
C THR A 146 -18.01 12.46 10.69
N LYS A 147 -18.30 12.63 11.98
CA LYS A 147 -17.42 12.20 13.08
C LYS A 147 -17.23 10.67 13.06
N ASN A 148 -18.31 9.91 12.91
CA ASN A 148 -18.27 8.45 12.79
C ASN A 148 -17.44 8.00 11.57
N LYS A 149 -17.56 8.69 10.43
CA LYS A 149 -16.73 8.40 9.24
C LYS A 149 -15.25 8.66 9.51
N ILE A 150 -14.90 9.75 10.19
CA ILE A 150 -13.51 10.06 10.57
C ILE A 150 -12.96 8.99 11.50
N GLU A 151 -13.73 8.57 12.50
CA GLU A 151 -13.32 7.53 13.45
C GLU A 151 -13.13 6.16 12.77
N LEU A 152 -14.01 5.81 11.82
CA LEU A 152 -13.84 4.62 10.99
C LEU A 152 -12.57 4.70 10.11
N LEU A 153 -12.24 5.87 9.57
CA LEU A 153 -11.02 6.06 8.80
C LEU A 153 -9.77 5.97 9.68
N LYS A 154 -9.80 6.53 10.90
CA LYS A 154 -8.72 6.40 11.89
C LYS A 154 -8.48 4.95 12.28
N THR A 155 -9.54 4.22 12.62
CA THR A 155 -9.41 2.79 12.97
C THR A 155 -8.90 1.95 11.80
N LYS A 156 -9.30 2.24 10.56
CA LYS A 156 -8.72 1.60 9.36
C LYS A 156 -7.23 1.93 9.21
N LEU A 157 -6.82 3.17 9.46
CA LEU A 157 -5.42 3.58 9.42
C LEU A 157 -4.59 2.87 10.50
N GLU A 158 -5.10 2.77 11.73
CA GLU A 158 -4.46 2.06 12.85
C GLU A 158 -4.43 0.54 12.67
N ASN A 159 -5.43 -0.04 11.99
CA ASN A 159 -5.47 -1.47 11.71
C ASN A 159 -4.60 -1.88 10.53
N ASN A 160 -4.20 -0.94 9.66
CA ASN A 160 -3.33 -1.21 8.51
C ASN A 160 -1.95 -1.78 8.95
N PRO A 161 -1.23 -1.18 9.93
CA PRO A 161 -0.02 -1.76 10.51
C PRO A 161 -0.22 -3.13 11.16
N ARG A 162 -1.35 -3.35 11.84
CA ARG A 162 -1.67 -4.64 12.49
C ARG A 162 -1.94 -5.75 11.48
N LEU A 163 -2.60 -5.43 10.36
CA LEU A 163 -2.85 -6.38 9.28
C LEU A 163 -1.53 -6.92 8.73
N TYR A 164 -0.57 -6.04 8.40
CA TYR A 164 0.75 -6.46 7.92
C TYR A 164 1.53 -7.26 8.97
N LYS A 165 1.43 -6.91 10.25
CA LYS A 165 2.03 -7.69 11.35
C LYS A 165 1.47 -9.12 11.41
N MET A 166 0.14 -9.28 11.32
CA MET A 166 -0.52 -10.60 11.29
C MET A 166 -0.09 -11.43 10.07
N HIS A 167 0.09 -10.81 8.90
CA HIS A 167 0.60 -11.49 7.71
C HIS A 167 2.06 -11.92 7.88
N TYR A 168 2.90 -11.08 8.49
CA TYR A 168 4.30 -11.40 8.78
C TYR A 168 4.42 -12.58 9.75
N GLU A 169 3.60 -12.61 10.81
CA GLU A 169 3.57 -13.73 11.76
C GLU A 169 3.07 -15.03 11.12
N LYS A 170 2.11 -14.97 10.20
CA LYS A 170 1.67 -16.14 9.42
C LYS A 170 2.77 -16.65 8.50
N LEU A 171 3.51 -15.75 7.86
CA LEU A 171 4.64 -16.10 6.99
C LEU A 171 5.75 -16.80 7.79
N ALA A 172 6.12 -16.25 8.95
CA ALA A 172 7.13 -16.86 9.82
C ALA A 172 6.72 -18.26 10.35
N LYS A 173 5.41 -18.49 10.56
CA LYS A 173 4.90 -19.83 10.92
C LYS A 173 4.99 -20.82 9.75
N LEU A 174 4.70 -20.37 8.54
CA LEU A 174 4.81 -21.19 7.33
C LEU A 174 6.27 -21.56 7.03
N GLU A 175 7.18 -20.60 7.16
CA GLU A 175 8.63 -20.80 7.01
C GLU A 175 9.13 -21.89 7.97
N LYS A 176 8.86 -21.75 9.28
CA LYS A 176 9.19 -22.78 10.28
C LYS A 176 8.57 -24.15 9.99
N PHE A 177 7.39 -24.20 9.37
CA PHE A 177 6.75 -25.47 9.01
C PHE A 177 7.44 -26.12 7.81
N ILE A 178 7.85 -25.33 6.81
CA ILE A 178 8.60 -25.80 5.64
C ILE A 178 9.96 -26.33 6.08
N ASP A 179 10.69 -25.59 6.92
CA ASP A 179 12.01 -26.02 7.41
C ASP A 179 11.93 -27.38 8.12
N LYS A 180 10.96 -27.53 9.03
CA LYS A 180 10.71 -28.82 9.70
C LYS A 180 10.39 -29.95 8.72
N ARG A 181 9.70 -29.67 7.61
CA ARG A 181 9.42 -30.69 6.59
C ARG A 181 10.67 -31.08 5.83
N ILE A 182 11.53 -30.12 5.49
CA ILE A 182 12.82 -30.35 4.84
C ILE A 182 13.70 -31.23 5.74
N ASP A 183 13.87 -30.84 7.01
CA ASP A 183 14.68 -31.59 7.98
C ASP A 183 14.18 -33.03 8.15
N ASN A 184 12.86 -33.21 8.22
CA ASN A 184 12.25 -34.53 8.32
C ASN A 184 12.45 -35.38 7.07
N ALA A 185 12.38 -34.79 5.88
CA ALA A 185 12.62 -35.48 4.62
C ALA A 185 14.08 -35.92 4.50
N GLN A 186 15.03 -35.03 4.81
CA GLN A 186 16.47 -35.33 4.84
C GLN A 186 16.77 -36.43 5.85
N SER A 187 16.22 -36.32 7.08
CA SER A 187 16.41 -37.33 8.13
C SER A 187 15.81 -38.70 7.76
N LYS A 188 14.70 -38.74 7.00
CA LYS A 188 14.14 -39.99 6.48
C LYS A 188 15.03 -40.61 5.39
N SER A 189 15.54 -39.78 4.48
CA SER A 189 16.45 -40.23 3.43
C SER A 189 17.74 -40.81 4.02
N LEU A 190 18.35 -40.11 4.98
CA LEU A 190 19.54 -40.58 5.68
C LEU A 190 19.27 -41.90 6.42
N ARG A 191 18.16 -42.00 7.15
CA ARG A 191 17.78 -43.26 7.82
C ARG A 191 17.57 -44.40 6.83
N SER A 192 16.97 -44.13 5.67
CA SER A 192 16.80 -45.14 4.63
C SER A 192 18.13 -45.61 4.06
N ALA A 193 19.06 -44.67 3.78
CA ALA A 193 20.40 -44.99 3.29
C ALA A 193 21.18 -45.84 4.33
N ILE A 194 21.15 -45.43 5.59
CA ILE A 194 21.77 -46.17 6.69
C ILE A 194 21.19 -47.59 6.79
N ASN A 195 19.87 -47.73 6.74
CA ASN A 195 19.23 -49.04 6.82
C ASN A 195 19.59 -49.93 5.62
N ASN A 196 19.67 -49.35 4.41
CA ASN A 196 20.09 -50.08 3.21
C ASN A 196 21.53 -50.60 3.34
N ILE A 197 22.45 -49.78 3.88
CA ILE A 197 23.83 -50.19 4.15
C ILE A 197 23.88 -51.30 5.21
N GLN A 198 23.15 -51.14 6.31
CA GLN A 198 23.10 -52.11 7.40
C GLN A 198 22.54 -53.47 6.97
N LYS A 199 21.57 -53.51 6.06
CA LYS A 199 20.96 -54.76 5.56
C LYS A 199 21.86 -55.56 4.62
N ASN A 200 22.73 -54.89 3.86
CA ASN A 200 23.62 -55.55 2.88
C ASN A 200 25.06 -55.03 2.98
N PRO A 201 25.74 -55.20 4.12
CA PRO A 201 27.06 -54.60 4.36
C PRO A 201 28.11 -55.14 3.39
N GLU A 202 28.07 -56.44 3.07
CA GLU A 202 29.02 -57.09 2.15
C GLU A 202 28.91 -56.55 0.73
N LYS A 203 27.69 -56.26 0.26
CA LYS A 203 27.49 -55.68 -1.08
C LYS A 203 28.15 -54.30 -1.17
N TYR A 204 27.94 -53.44 -0.18
CA TYR A 204 28.54 -52.10 -0.18
C TYR A 204 30.05 -52.14 0.07
N ARG A 205 30.57 -53.14 0.83
CA ARG A 205 32.02 -53.37 0.94
C ARG A 205 32.64 -53.74 -0.41
N GLN A 206 32.03 -54.68 -1.14
CA GLN A 206 32.50 -55.04 -2.49
C GLN A 206 32.43 -53.85 -3.46
N GLU A 207 31.41 -53.00 -3.33
CA GLU A 207 31.28 -51.79 -4.13
C GLU A 207 32.38 -50.77 -3.79
N ILE A 208 32.71 -50.60 -2.50
CA ILE A 208 33.85 -49.79 -2.04
C ILE A 208 35.17 -50.35 -2.57
N ASP A 209 35.41 -51.65 -2.44
CA ASP A 209 36.64 -52.30 -2.93
C ASP A 209 36.79 -52.14 -4.46
N ARG A 210 35.67 -52.18 -5.20
CA ARG A 210 35.63 -51.90 -6.63
C ARG A 210 35.98 -50.44 -6.93
N TYR A 211 35.47 -49.49 -6.16
CA TYR A 211 35.84 -48.08 -6.31
C TYR A 211 37.31 -47.85 -5.99
N ASP A 212 37.86 -48.50 -4.96
CA ASP A 212 39.28 -48.42 -4.60
C ASP A 212 40.17 -49.02 -5.69
N GLN A 213 39.75 -50.12 -6.33
CA GLN A 213 40.44 -50.69 -7.48
C GLN A 213 40.40 -49.77 -8.70
N MET A 214 39.26 -49.13 -8.98
CA MET A 214 39.16 -48.12 -10.04
C MET A 214 40.01 -46.89 -9.74
N GLU A 215 40.07 -46.44 -8.49
CA GLU A 215 40.94 -45.33 -8.09
C GLU A 215 42.43 -45.70 -8.25
N LYS A 216 42.82 -46.92 -7.85
CA LYS A 216 44.18 -47.43 -8.04
C LYS A 216 44.55 -47.52 -9.51
N THR A 217 43.71 -48.12 -10.35
CA THR A 217 43.95 -48.23 -11.80
C THR A 217 44.01 -46.85 -12.47
N LEU A 218 43.19 -45.89 -12.03
CA LEU A 218 43.25 -44.51 -12.51
C LEU A 218 44.55 -43.82 -12.08
N LYS A 219 44.97 -43.96 -10.81
CA LYS A 219 46.24 -43.43 -10.29
C LYS A 219 47.44 -44.05 -11.00
N GLU A 220 47.41 -45.36 -11.24
CA GLU A 220 48.44 -46.08 -12.02
C GLU A 220 48.47 -45.58 -13.46
N GLY A 221 47.31 -45.44 -14.13
CA GLY A 221 47.23 -44.86 -15.47
C GLY A 221 47.74 -43.42 -15.54
N LEU A 222 47.46 -42.59 -14.53
CA LEU A 222 48.00 -41.22 -14.42
C LEU A 222 49.52 -41.21 -14.17
N ASN A 223 50.03 -42.14 -13.36
CA ASN A 223 51.46 -42.27 -13.08
C ASN A 223 52.23 -42.84 -14.29
N GLN A 224 51.64 -43.80 -15.01
CA GLN A 224 52.18 -44.33 -16.26
C GLN A 224 52.19 -43.26 -17.35
N ASN A 225 51.14 -42.42 -17.45
CA ASN A 225 51.16 -41.28 -18.36
C ASN A 225 52.25 -40.25 -18.02
N LYS A 226 52.49 -39.99 -16.73
CA LYS A 226 53.61 -39.13 -16.28
C LYS A 226 54.99 -39.73 -16.61
N GLN A 227 55.17 -41.04 -16.49
CA GLN A 227 56.43 -41.70 -16.88
C GLN A 227 56.61 -41.74 -18.40
N ASN A 228 55.54 -41.99 -19.16
CA ASN A 228 55.56 -41.94 -20.62
C ASN A 228 55.81 -40.53 -21.17
N SER A 229 55.33 -39.47 -20.49
CA SER A 229 55.68 -38.10 -20.86
C SER A 229 57.15 -37.77 -20.59
N LEU A 230 57.71 -38.25 -19.47
CA LEU A 230 59.14 -38.10 -19.13
C LEU A 230 60.07 -38.88 -20.06
N GLN A 231 59.65 -40.05 -20.56
CA GLN A 231 60.41 -40.80 -21.58
C GLN A 231 60.34 -40.15 -22.96
N LYS A 232 59.17 -39.63 -23.38
CA LYS A 232 59.05 -38.89 -24.64
C LYS A 232 59.89 -37.61 -24.66
N GLU A 233 59.99 -36.87 -23.55
CA GLU A 233 60.92 -35.72 -23.46
C GLU A 233 62.40 -36.14 -23.55
N ASN A 234 62.77 -37.29 -22.99
CA ASN A 234 64.14 -37.82 -23.06
C ASN A 234 64.51 -38.35 -24.46
N ASP A 235 63.55 -38.90 -25.21
CA ASP A 235 63.80 -39.38 -26.58
C ASP A 235 63.87 -38.23 -27.59
N ILE A 236 63.04 -37.18 -27.44
CA ILE A 236 63.14 -35.96 -28.25
C ILE A 236 64.48 -35.24 -28.02
N SER A 237 64.97 -35.20 -26.76
CA SER A 237 66.26 -34.58 -26.44
C SER A 237 67.47 -35.41 -26.86
N LYS A 238 67.34 -36.74 -26.99
CA LYS A 238 68.37 -37.60 -27.62
C LYS A 238 68.37 -37.50 -29.14
N SER A 239 67.21 -37.43 -29.79
CA SER A 239 67.15 -37.29 -31.25
C SER A 239 67.74 -35.94 -31.70
N HIS A 240 67.48 -34.85 -30.98
CA HIS A 240 68.11 -33.55 -31.27
C HIS A 240 69.62 -33.53 -31.05
N LYS A 241 70.15 -34.31 -30.10
CA LYS A 241 71.61 -34.45 -29.91
C LYS A 241 72.27 -35.28 -31.02
N GLN A 242 71.59 -36.30 -31.54
CA GLN A 242 72.09 -37.08 -32.69
C GLN A 242 72.02 -36.29 -34.01
N GLU A 243 71.00 -35.46 -34.22
CA GLU A 243 70.93 -34.56 -35.38
C GLU A 243 72.04 -33.50 -35.36
N LYS A 244 72.32 -32.90 -34.19
CA LYS A 244 73.43 -31.95 -34.04
C LYS A 244 74.79 -32.59 -34.31
N ALA A 245 75.03 -33.80 -33.76
CA ALA A 245 76.27 -34.52 -33.97
C ALA A 245 76.47 -35.01 -35.42
N ARG A 246 75.39 -35.29 -36.16
CA ARG A 246 75.46 -35.60 -37.60
C ARG A 246 75.79 -34.37 -38.44
N ASN A 247 75.15 -33.24 -38.17
CA ASN A 247 75.40 -32.01 -38.92
C ASN A 247 76.83 -31.46 -38.69
N ASP A 248 77.37 -31.55 -37.47
CA ASP A 248 78.75 -31.12 -37.17
C ASP A 248 79.82 -32.01 -37.84
N LEU A 249 79.50 -33.27 -38.14
CA LEU A 249 80.40 -34.21 -38.81
C LEU A 249 80.44 -34.03 -40.33
N GLU A 250 79.36 -33.53 -40.95
CA GLU A 250 79.31 -33.21 -42.39
C GLU A 250 79.95 -31.87 -42.74
N LEU A 251 80.07 -30.94 -41.78
CA LEU A 251 80.79 -29.66 -41.93
C LEU A 251 82.32 -29.77 -41.76
N SER A 252 82.82 -30.93 -41.34
CA SER A 252 84.25 -31.19 -41.07
C SER A 252 84.93 -32.08 -42.12
N ARG A 253 84.32 -32.26 -43.30
CA ARG A 253 84.89 -32.91 -44.49
C ARG A 253 84.99 -31.92 -45.64
#